data_AF-R1ESC0-F1
#
_entry.id   AF-R1ESC0-F1
#
_cell.length_a   1.000
_cell.length_b   1.000
_cell.length_c   1.000
_cell.angle_alpha   90.00
_cell.angle_beta   90.00
_cell.angle_gamma   90.00
#
_symmetry.space_group_name_H-M   'P 1'
#
loop_
_entity.id
_entity.type
_entity.pdbx_description
1 polymer ?
#
loop_
_entity_poly.entity_id
_entity_poly.type
_entity_poly.pdbx_seq_one_letter_code
_entity_poly.pdbx_strand_id
1 'polypeptide(L)'
;MQYITRWIAAVNSPTALPDLLNYISHFAAQPPCAGTAAAQNRQWYLLNGAAADLVACTDCYAAAIATTPLAHLLTRTAASDPLPRVCDMYSSNMRTRWQQLCADPSAASLDAFVAHSRHRHRVYAETVPRCRELVALARVRAEQHSLANTMSSHYSFMNGITAPSSRITYGAAPLYTYSYGGYETPYGAQAAAAGAAGVNLLMEQMGDTQKVAMLEARWKEVE
;
A
#
# COMPACT_ATOMS: atom_id res chain seq x y z
N MET A 1 -13.21 15.50 -6.72
CA MET A 1 -13.18 16.72 -7.57
C MET A 1 -14.26 17.76 -7.25
N GLN A 2 -15.23 17.51 -6.35
CA GLN A 2 -16.31 18.47 -6.07
C GLN A 2 -15.85 19.82 -5.48
N TYR A 3 -14.76 19.84 -4.69
CA TYR A 3 -14.17 21.09 -4.16
C TYR A 3 -13.73 22.05 -5.27
N ILE A 4 -13.02 21.53 -6.29
CA ILE A 4 -12.50 22.36 -7.38
C ILE A 4 -13.68 22.89 -8.22
N THR A 5 -14.67 22.06 -8.53
CA THR A 5 -15.84 22.48 -9.31
C THR A 5 -16.65 23.57 -8.59
N ARG A 6 -16.91 23.41 -7.29
CA ARG A 6 -17.64 24.41 -6.48
C ARG A 6 -16.81 25.68 -6.27
N TRP A 7 -15.49 25.57 -6.12
CA TRP A 7 -14.59 26.71 -6.05
C TRP A 7 -14.60 27.51 -7.37
N ILE A 8 -14.46 26.84 -8.53
CA ILE A 8 -14.56 27.49 -9.84
C ILE A 8 -15.92 28.19 -10.00
N ALA A 9 -17.01 27.55 -9.58
CA ALA A 9 -18.34 28.15 -9.62
C ALA A 9 -18.45 29.41 -8.75
N ALA A 10 -17.90 29.39 -7.52
CA ALA A 10 -17.88 30.54 -6.61
C ALA A 10 -16.99 31.68 -7.10
N VAL A 11 -15.86 31.37 -7.76
CA VAL A 11 -14.97 32.37 -8.37
C VAL A 11 -15.67 33.07 -9.55
N ASN A 12 -16.41 32.31 -10.35
CA ASN A 12 -17.09 32.83 -11.54
C ASN A 12 -18.45 33.48 -11.24
N SER A 13 -19.02 33.28 -10.05
CA SER A 13 -20.31 33.83 -9.66
C SER A 13 -20.42 34.08 -8.16
N PRO A 14 -20.63 35.34 -7.70
CA PRO A 14 -20.78 35.66 -6.28
C PRO A 14 -21.93 34.93 -5.59
N THR A 15 -22.98 34.53 -6.33
CA THR A 15 -24.15 33.82 -5.79
C THR A 15 -23.86 32.36 -5.44
N ALA A 16 -22.75 31.80 -5.92
CA ALA A 16 -22.32 30.43 -5.62
C ALA A 16 -21.41 30.33 -4.38
N LEU A 17 -20.99 31.46 -3.79
CA LEU A 17 -20.16 31.49 -2.58
C LEU A 17 -20.83 30.80 -1.36
N PRO A 18 -22.13 31.01 -1.06
CA PRO A 18 -22.78 30.35 0.07
C PRO A 18 -22.81 28.82 -0.07
N ASP A 19 -22.99 28.30 -1.29
CA ASP A 19 -22.97 26.86 -1.57
C ASP A 19 -21.58 26.25 -1.32
N LEU A 20 -20.52 26.94 -1.75
CA LEU A 20 -19.15 26.55 -1.43
C LEU A 20 -18.88 26.56 0.08
N LEU A 21 -19.29 27.61 0.80
CA LEU A 21 -19.08 27.73 2.24
C LEU A 21 -19.84 26.65 3.02
N ASN A 22 -21.08 26.34 2.62
CA ASN A 22 -21.85 25.23 3.19
C ASN A 22 -21.18 23.88 2.93
N TYR A 23 -20.65 23.68 1.73
CA TYR A 23 -19.90 22.47 1.42
C TYR A 23 -18.62 22.38 2.28
N ILE A 24 -17.82 23.44 2.36
CA ILE A 24 -16.61 23.47 3.19
C ILE A 24 -16.96 23.24 4.65
N SER A 25 -17.95 23.92 5.22
CA SER A 25 -18.31 23.78 6.64
C SER A 25 -18.79 22.36 6.97
N HIS A 26 -19.52 21.72 6.06
CA HIS A 26 -20.03 20.37 6.25
C HIS A 26 -18.92 19.30 6.14
N PHE A 27 -17.96 19.48 5.23
CA PHE A 27 -16.94 18.47 4.92
C PHE A 27 -15.57 18.73 5.56
N ALA A 28 -15.25 19.95 5.99
CA ALA A 28 -13.96 20.28 6.61
C ALA A 28 -13.71 19.53 7.92
N ALA A 29 -14.77 19.23 8.67
CA ALA A 29 -14.68 18.45 9.91
C ALA A 29 -14.67 16.93 9.66
N GLN A 30 -14.94 16.48 8.43
CA GLN A 30 -15.02 15.06 8.10
C GLN A 30 -13.66 14.53 7.66
N PRO A 31 -13.20 13.40 8.21
CA PRO A 31 -11.93 12.82 7.77
C PRO A 31 -12.06 12.36 6.32
N PRO A 32 -11.06 12.64 5.45
CA PRO A 32 -11.08 12.19 4.07
C PRO A 32 -11.14 10.67 3.99
N CYS A 33 -11.64 10.14 2.87
CA CYS A 33 -11.64 8.71 2.64
C CYS A 33 -10.22 8.10 2.75
N ALA A 34 -10.08 7.02 3.53
CA ALA A 34 -8.81 6.32 3.70
C ALA A 34 -8.42 5.44 2.49
N GLY A 35 -9.25 5.42 1.43
CA GLY A 35 -9.01 4.62 0.23
C GLY A 35 -8.92 3.13 0.56
N THR A 36 -7.84 2.50 0.10
CA THR A 36 -7.51 1.10 0.37
C THR A 36 -7.06 0.85 1.81
N ALA A 37 -6.83 1.88 2.64
CA ALA A 37 -6.40 1.71 4.02
C ALA A 37 -7.59 1.42 4.94
N ALA A 38 -7.40 0.50 5.88
CA ALA A 38 -8.41 0.23 6.88
C ALA A 38 -8.44 1.38 7.90
N ALA A 39 -9.63 1.95 8.11
CA ALA A 39 -9.86 3.01 9.07
C ALA A 39 -10.69 2.48 10.25
N GLN A 40 -10.34 2.92 11.46
CA GLN A 40 -11.01 2.58 12.72
C GLN A 40 -11.64 3.84 13.33
N ASN A 41 -12.57 3.63 14.27
CA ASN A 41 -13.23 4.70 15.02
C ASN A 41 -13.92 5.73 14.12
N ARG A 42 -14.50 5.27 13.01
CA ARG A 42 -15.24 6.09 12.05
C ARG A 42 -16.70 5.69 12.00
N GLN A 43 -17.53 6.65 11.64
CA GLN A 43 -18.92 6.36 11.26
C GLN A 43 -18.97 5.91 9.80
N TRP A 44 -19.83 4.95 9.55
CA TRP A 44 -19.99 4.33 8.24
C TRP A 44 -21.45 4.41 7.82
N TYR A 45 -21.67 4.47 6.52
CA TYR A 45 -22.96 4.25 5.90
C TYR A 45 -22.98 2.81 5.42
N LEU A 46 -23.88 2.01 6.01
CA LEU A 46 -24.01 0.59 5.76
C LEU A 46 -25.25 0.35 4.93
N LEU A 47 -25.19 -0.56 3.96
CA LEU A 47 -26.39 -0.99 3.25
C LEU A 47 -27.30 -1.77 4.22
N ASN A 48 -28.52 -1.26 4.43
CA ASN A 48 -29.47 -1.91 5.33
C ASN A 48 -29.86 -3.32 4.83
N GLY A 49 -29.90 -4.28 5.74
CA GLY A 49 -30.33 -5.65 5.44
C GLY A 49 -29.30 -6.46 4.65
N ALA A 50 -29.44 -6.49 3.32
CA ALA A 50 -28.85 -7.50 2.43
C ALA A 50 -27.31 -7.62 2.45
N ALA A 51 -26.60 -6.56 2.85
CA ALA A 51 -25.14 -6.57 3.00
C ALA A 51 -24.63 -5.49 3.96
N ALA A 52 -24.71 -5.74 5.27
CA ALA A 52 -24.05 -4.89 6.29
C ALA A 52 -22.52 -4.81 6.13
N ASP A 53 -21.95 -5.69 5.30
CA ASP A 53 -20.54 -5.75 4.96
C ASP A 53 -20.13 -4.59 4.03
N LEU A 54 -21.07 -4.05 3.24
CA LEU A 54 -20.81 -2.95 2.32
C LEU A 54 -20.81 -1.63 3.07
N VAL A 55 -19.69 -0.92 3.00
CA VAL A 55 -19.48 0.30 3.79
C VAL A 55 -19.04 1.48 2.94
N ALA A 56 -19.71 2.61 3.13
CA ALA A 56 -19.27 3.90 2.60
C ALA A 56 -18.86 4.82 3.75
N CYS A 57 -17.67 5.42 3.67
CA CYS A 57 -17.32 6.50 4.60
C CYS A 57 -18.15 7.76 4.31
N THR A 58 -18.21 8.70 5.25
CA THR A 58 -19.01 9.94 5.11
C THR A 58 -18.67 10.74 3.85
N ASP A 59 -17.39 10.84 3.51
CA ASP A 59 -16.89 11.52 2.31
C ASP A 59 -17.40 10.84 1.03
N CYS A 60 -17.24 9.53 0.90
CA CYS A 60 -17.72 8.80 -0.28
C CYS A 60 -19.25 8.75 -0.36
N TYR A 61 -19.95 8.67 0.77
CA TYR A 61 -21.40 8.77 0.80
C TYR A 61 -21.85 10.12 0.24
N ALA A 62 -21.34 11.22 0.77
CA ALA A 62 -21.70 12.54 0.30
C ALA A 62 -21.35 12.79 -1.17
N ALA A 63 -20.16 12.33 -1.59
CA ALA A 63 -19.67 12.60 -2.94
C ALA A 63 -20.36 11.76 -4.03
N ALA A 64 -20.81 10.54 -3.71
CA ALA A 64 -21.25 9.57 -4.73
C ALA A 64 -22.62 8.93 -4.50
N ILE A 65 -23.17 9.02 -3.28
CA ILE A 65 -24.40 8.31 -2.90
C ILE A 65 -25.51 9.27 -2.49
N ALA A 66 -25.22 10.34 -1.74
CA ALA A 66 -26.22 11.17 -1.08
C ALA A 66 -27.27 11.78 -2.01
N THR A 67 -26.93 12.05 -3.27
CA THR A 67 -27.83 12.61 -4.28
C THR A 67 -28.45 11.55 -5.21
N THR A 68 -28.19 10.26 -4.96
CA THR A 68 -28.70 9.16 -5.80
C THR A 68 -30.07 8.68 -5.30
N PRO A 69 -30.93 8.11 -6.19
CA PRO A 69 -32.27 7.64 -5.79
C PRO A 69 -32.24 6.59 -4.67
N LEU A 70 -31.17 5.79 -4.61
CA LEU A 70 -31.00 4.70 -3.66
C LEU A 70 -30.21 5.09 -2.40
N ALA A 71 -29.94 6.38 -2.19
CA ALA A 71 -29.22 6.87 -1.00
C ALA A 71 -29.85 6.37 0.31
N HIS A 72 -31.19 6.31 0.34
CA HIS A 72 -31.99 5.88 1.48
C HIS A 72 -31.77 4.41 1.89
N LEU A 73 -31.18 3.58 1.02
CA LEU A 73 -30.83 2.20 1.37
C LEU A 73 -29.65 2.12 2.33
N LEU A 74 -28.83 3.17 2.42
CA LEU A 74 -27.70 3.22 3.34
C LEU A 74 -28.09 3.94 4.61
N THR A 75 -27.78 3.34 5.76
CA THR A 75 -27.96 3.96 7.07
C THR A 75 -26.63 4.22 7.74
N ARG A 76 -26.52 5.42 8.32
CA ARG A 76 -25.35 5.82 9.09
C ARG A 76 -25.33 5.10 10.43
N THR A 77 -24.18 4.57 10.81
CA THR A 77 -23.97 4.01 12.15
C THR A 77 -24.16 5.09 13.22
N ALA A 78 -24.88 4.74 14.30
CA ALA A 78 -25.15 5.67 15.41
C ALA A 78 -23.85 6.12 16.10
N ALA A 79 -22.94 5.17 16.33
CA ALA A 79 -21.63 5.41 16.89
C ALA A 79 -20.53 5.18 15.85
N SER A 80 -19.32 5.64 16.18
CA SER A 80 -18.11 5.22 15.47
C SER A 80 -17.89 3.73 15.65
N ASP A 81 -17.66 3.02 14.55
CA ASP A 81 -17.33 1.60 14.58
C ASP A 81 -15.87 1.43 15.01
N PRO A 82 -15.58 0.68 16.09
CA PRO A 82 -14.21 0.43 16.54
C PRO A 82 -13.44 -0.50 15.58
N LEU A 83 -14.14 -1.29 14.76
CA LEU A 83 -13.50 -2.25 13.87
C LEU A 83 -12.84 -1.56 12.66
N PRO A 84 -11.66 -2.07 12.23
CA PRO A 84 -11.02 -1.59 11.01
C PRO A 84 -11.86 -1.98 9.79
N ARG A 85 -12.28 -0.97 9.01
CA ARG A 85 -13.00 -1.17 7.75
C ARG A 85 -12.36 -0.40 6.60
N VAL A 86 -12.54 -0.94 5.40
CA VAL A 86 -12.10 -0.32 4.15
C VAL A 86 -13.34 0.17 3.42
N CYS A 87 -13.31 1.40 2.93
CA CYS A 87 -14.45 1.95 2.19
C CYS A 87 -14.65 1.17 0.88
N ASP A 88 -15.87 0.79 0.53
CA ASP A 88 -16.17 0.25 -0.81
C ASP A 88 -16.20 1.37 -1.85
N MET A 89 -16.77 2.50 -1.45
CA MET A 89 -17.13 3.58 -2.36
C MET A 89 -15.99 4.55 -2.68
N TYR A 90 -14.76 4.27 -2.22
CA TYR A 90 -13.58 4.98 -2.72
C TYR A 90 -13.26 4.56 -4.17
N SER A 91 -13.60 3.32 -4.55
CA SER A 91 -13.33 2.76 -5.86
C SER A 91 -14.20 3.43 -6.93
N SER A 92 -13.60 3.79 -8.06
CA SER A 92 -14.35 4.27 -9.22
C SER A 92 -15.27 3.19 -9.78
N ASN A 93 -14.86 1.93 -9.76
CA ASN A 93 -15.64 0.79 -10.25
C ASN A 93 -16.88 0.57 -9.41
N MET A 94 -16.72 0.55 -8.09
CA MET A 94 -17.85 0.46 -7.16
C MET A 94 -18.84 1.61 -7.35
N ARG A 95 -18.34 2.84 -7.58
CA ARG A 95 -19.20 3.99 -7.89
C ARG A 95 -19.93 3.84 -9.21
N THR A 96 -19.29 3.35 -10.27
CA THR A 96 -19.93 3.07 -11.56
C THR A 96 -21.04 2.03 -11.40
N ARG A 97 -20.78 0.95 -10.67
CA ARG A 97 -21.77 -0.11 -10.41
C ARG A 97 -22.93 0.38 -9.54
N TRP A 98 -22.67 1.27 -8.59
CA TRP A 98 -23.73 1.94 -7.83
C TRP A 98 -24.64 2.78 -8.74
N GLN A 99 -24.08 3.50 -9.71
CA GLN A 99 -24.87 4.25 -10.68
C GLN A 99 -25.69 3.34 -11.60
N GLN A 100 -25.13 2.20 -12.01
CA GLN A 100 -25.87 1.18 -12.77
C GLN A 100 -27.05 0.62 -11.96
N LEU A 101 -26.83 0.33 -10.67
CA LEU A 101 -27.90 -0.08 -9.76
C LEU A 101 -28.96 1.02 -9.58
N CYS A 102 -28.57 2.29 -9.53
CA CYS A 102 -29.53 3.40 -9.48
C CYS A 102 -30.35 3.53 -10.77
N ALA A 103 -29.79 3.16 -11.92
CA ALA A 103 -30.49 3.18 -13.21
C ALA A 103 -31.46 2.00 -13.37
N ASP A 104 -31.14 0.84 -12.81
CA ASP A 104 -32.03 -0.33 -12.73
C ASP A 104 -32.13 -0.84 -11.28
N PRO A 105 -33.07 -0.28 -10.47
CA PRO A 105 -33.22 -0.65 -9.06
C PRO A 105 -34.01 -1.95 -8.88
N SER A 106 -33.68 -2.99 -9.66
CA SER A 106 -34.26 -4.32 -9.55
C SER A 106 -33.56 -5.14 -8.46
N ALA A 107 -34.26 -6.15 -7.90
CA ALA A 107 -33.67 -7.06 -6.92
C ALA A 107 -32.45 -7.79 -7.48
N ALA A 108 -32.50 -8.19 -8.76
CA ALA A 108 -31.39 -8.84 -9.44
C ALA A 108 -30.15 -7.94 -9.56
N SER A 109 -30.35 -6.66 -9.87
CA SER A 109 -29.26 -5.67 -9.93
C SER A 109 -28.67 -5.38 -8.55
N LEU A 110 -29.50 -5.34 -7.50
CA LEU A 110 -29.02 -5.21 -6.12
C LEU A 110 -28.18 -6.42 -5.69
N ASP A 111 -28.65 -7.63 -5.99
CA ASP A 111 -27.92 -8.88 -5.69
C ASP A 111 -26.60 -8.94 -6.45
N ALA A 112 -26.57 -8.55 -7.72
CA ALA A 112 -25.34 -8.48 -8.52
C ALA A 112 -24.33 -7.48 -7.94
N PHE A 113 -24.78 -6.32 -7.48
CA PHE A 113 -23.94 -5.32 -6.83
C PHE A 113 -23.36 -5.84 -5.51
N VAL A 114 -24.20 -6.43 -4.65
CA VAL A 114 -23.77 -7.04 -3.37
C VAL A 114 -22.80 -8.19 -3.60
N ALA A 115 -23.07 -9.07 -4.58
CA ALA A 115 -22.19 -10.18 -4.93
C ALA A 115 -20.82 -9.67 -5.37
N HIS A 116 -20.76 -8.61 -6.18
CA HIS A 116 -19.51 -8.00 -6.59
C HIS A 116 -18.75 -7.37 -5.41
N SER A 117 -19.42 -6.62 -4.53
CA SER A 117 -18.79 -6.04 -3.33
C SER A 117 -18.17 -7.14 -2.44
N ARG A 118 -18.89 -8.24 -2.21
CA ARG A 118 -18.37 -9.39 -1.44
C ARG A 118 -17.18 -10.06 -2.13
N HIS A 119 -17.24 -10.24 -3.45
CA HIS A 119 -16.11 -10.77 -4.21
C HIS A 119 -14.88 -9.88 -4.08
N ARG A 120 -15.05 -8.56 -4.26
CA ARG A 120 -14.01 -7.55 -4.10
C ARG A 120 -13.41 -7.59 -2.68
N HIS A 121 -14.22 -7.73 -1.64
CA HIS A 121 -13.72 -7.87 -0.26
C HIS A 121 -12.85 -9.11 -0.05
N ARG A 122 -13.21 -10.25 -0.64
CA ARG A 122 -12.37 -11.47 -0.60
C ARG A 122 -11.04 -11.23 -1.30
N VAL A 123 -11.08 -10.66 -2.51
CA VAL A 123 -9.85 -10.35 -3.25
C VAL A 123 -8.99 -9.34 -2.49
N TYR A 124 -9.58 -8.31 -1.88
CA TYR A 124 -8.86 -7.36 -1.03
C TYR A 124 -8.14 -8.08 0.12
N ALA A 125 -8.85 -8.91 0.88
CA ALA A 125 -8.32 -9.60 2.05
C ALA A 125 -7.13 -10.51 1.70
N GLU A 126 -7.14 -11.10 0.49
CA GLU A 126 -6.08 -11.98 0.00
C GLU A 126 -4.90 -11.23 -0.66
N THR A 127 -5.08 -9.97 -1.06
CA THR A 127 -4.10 -9.23 -1.87
C THR A 127 -3.50 -8.03 -1.16
N VAL A 128 -4.28 -7.00 -0.88
CA VAL A 128 -3.77 -5.68 -0.48
C VAL A 128 -2.96 -5.70 0.82
N PRO A 129 -3.39 -6.38 1.90
CA PRO A 129 -2.58 -6.49 3.11
C PRO A 129 -1.23 -7.17 2.84
N ARG A 130 -1.23 -8.24 2.02
CA ARG A 130 -0.02 -8.98 1.69
C ARG A 130 0.93 -8.17 0.82
N CYS A 131 0.43 -7.41 -0.16
CA CYS A 131 1.24 -6.45 -0.92
C CYS A 131 1.95 -5.47 0.00
N ARG A 132 1.21 -4.86 0.94
CA ARG A 132 1.79 -3.87 1.87
C ARG A 132 2.89 -4.47 2.73
N GLU A 133 2.69 -5.68 3.21
CA GLU A 133 3.69 -6.42 3.98
C GLU A 133 4.95 -6.68 3.16
N LEU A 134 4.83 -7.18 1.92
CA LEU A 134 5.96 -7.44 1.04
C LEU A 134 6.72 -6.16 0.67
N VAL A 135 6.01 -5.06 0.40
CA VAL A 135 6.63 -3.76 0.14
C VAL A 135 7.36 -3.23 1.38
N ALA A 136 6.80 -3.42 2.58
CA ALA A 136 7.47 -3.04 3.83
C ALA A 136 8.74 -3.86 4.05
N LEU A 137 8.69 -5.18 3.84
CA LEU A 137 9.85 -6.07 3.92
C LEU A 137 10.92 -5.70 2.88
N ALA A 138 10.52 -5.38 1.65
CA ALA A 138 11.44 -4.96 0.59
C ALA A 138 12.21 -3.68 0.97
N ARG A 139 11.58 -2.73 1.68
CA ARG A 139 12.27 -1.53 2.20
C ARG A 139 13.35 -1.89 3.21
N VAL A 140 13.00 -2.74 4.18
CA VAL A 140 13.96 -3.20 5.20
C VAL A 140 15.12 -3.95 4.56
N ARG A 141 14.85 -4.83 3.59
CA ARG A 141 15.92 -5.55 2.87
C ARG A 141 16.80 -4.63 2.03
N ALA A 142 16.24 -3.58 1.42
CA ALA A 142 17.02 -2.60 0.67
C ALA A 142 18.02 -1.85 1.58
N GLU A 143 17.60 -1.51 2.80
CA GLU A 143 18.49 -0.92 3.81
C GLU A 143 19.59 -1.90 4.23
N GLN A 144 19.24 -3.16 4.49
CA GLN A 144 20.22 -4.21 4.82
C GLN A 144 21.21 -4.47 3.69
N HIS A 145 20.75 -4.45 2.43
CA HIS A 145 21.59 -4.58 1.26
C HIS A 145 22.59 -3.41 1.14
N SER A 146 22.12 -2.18 1.39
CA SER A 146 22.99 -0.99 1.43
C SER A 146 24.07 -1.11 2.52
N LEU A 147 23.69 -1.57 3.71
CA LEU A 147 24.63 -1.82 4.80
C LEU A 147 25.64 -2.93 4.45
N ALA A 148 25.18 -4.05 3.88
CA ALA A 148 26.04 -5.15 3.46
C ALA A 148 27.09 -4.71 2.42
N ASN A 149 26.69 -3.86 1.47
CA ASN A 149 27.61 -3.29 0.48
C ASN A 149 28.63 -2.33 1.11
N THR A 150 28.20 -1.52 2.08
CA THR A 150 29.09 -0.62 2.83
C THR A 150 30.11 -1.42 3.64
N MET A 151 29.66 -2.46 4.35
CA MET A 151 30.52 -3.37 5.10
C MET A 151 31.51 -4.10 4.17
N SER A 152 31.04 -4.65 3.05
CA SER A 152 31.89 -5.31 2.06
C SER A 152 33.00 -4.40 1.55
N SER A 153 32.67 -3.15 1.22
CA SER A 153 33.63 -2.14 0.76
C SER A 153 34.64 -1.79 1.85
N HIS A 154 34.17 -1.59 3.09
CA HIS A 154 35.04 -1.29 4.23
C HIS A 154 36.04 -2.42 4.51
N TYR A 155 35.57 -3.67 4.55
CA TYR A 155 36.44 -4.81 4.79
C TYR A 155 37.37 -5.10 3.61
N SER A 156 36.93 -4.85 2.38
CA SER A 156 37.79 -4.95 1.19
C SER A 156 38.94 -3.94 1.27
N PHE A 157 38.66 -2.71 1.72
CA PHE A 157 39.68 -1.69 1.95
C PHE A 157 40.68 -2.11 3.03
N MET A 158 40.20 -2.60 4.18
CA MET A 158 41.09 -3.10 5.24
C MET A 158 41.93 -4.31 4.80
N ASN A 159 41.34 -5.20 4.00
CA ASN A 159 42.07 -6.31 3.38
C ASN A 159 43.19 -5.76 2.47
N GLY A 160 42.93 -4.75 1.66
CA GLY A 160 43.95 -4.13 0.79
C GLY A 160 45.14 -3.52 1.55
N ILE A 161 44.91 -2.99 2.76
CA ILE A 161 45.99 -2.46 3.61
C ILE A 161 46.74 -3.56 4.36
N THR A 162 46.06 -4.62 4.78
CA THR A 162 46.61 -5.65 5.69
C THR A 162 47.20 -6.84 4.93
N ALA A 163 46.69 -7.17 3.75
CA ALA A 163 47.17 -8.29 2.95
C ALA A 163 48.66 -8.20 2.60
N PRO A 164 49.24 -7.03 2.24
CA PRO A 164 50.66 -6.92 1.97
C PRO A 164 51.56 -7.29 3.16
N SER A 165 51.13 -7.02 4.40
CA SER A 165 51.90 -7.34 5.61
C SER A 165 51.71 -8.77 6.12
N SER A 166 50.67 -9.47 5.64
CA SER A 166 50.42 -10.89 5.94
C SER A 166 51.32 -11.87 5.16
N ARG A 167 52.11 -11.35 4.21
CA ARG A 167 53.06 -12.11 3.39
C ARG A 167 54.44 -12.03 4.02
N ILE A 168 54.92 -13.15 4.57
CA ILE A 168 56.29 -13.26 5.08
C ILE A 168 57.18 -13.76 3.95
N THR A 169 58.16 -12.94 3.54
CA THR A 169 59.12 -13.27 2.47
C THR A 169 60.50 -13.52 3.09
N TYR A 170 60.97 -14.77 3.09
CA TYR A 170 62.38 -15.11 3.35
C TYR A 170 62.99 -15.72 2.08
N GLY A 171 63.94 -15.03 1.45
CA GLY A 171 64.70 -15.54 0.30
C GLY A 171 63.92 -15.66 -1.02
N ALA A 172 64.56 -16.24 -2.05
CA ALA A 172 64.11 -16.22 -3.45
C ALA A 172 62.81 -17.03 -3.75
N ALA A 173 62.32 -17.82 -2.80
CA ALA A 173 60.97 -18.42 -2.67
C ALA A 173 61.02 -19.40 -1.47
N PRO A 174 59.94 -19.67 -0.69
CA PRO A 174 58.51 -19.55 -1.02
C PRO A 174 57.75 -18.54 -0.15
N LEU A 175 56.65 -17.99 -0.69
CA LEU A 175 55.66 -17.23 0.09
C LEU A 175 54.90 -18.18 1.02
N TYR A 176 55.04 -18.00 2.33
CA TYR A 176 54.03 -18.49 3.26
C TYR A 176 52.97 -17.40 3.40
N THR A 177 51.82 -17.58 2.75
CA THR A 177 50.61 -16.81 3.00
C THR A 177 49.86 -17.43 4.17
N TYR A 178 49.64 -16.67 5.23
CA TYR A 178 48.75 -17.09 6.31
C TYR A 178 47.30 -17.05 5.77
N SER A 179 46.80 -18.20 5.35
CA SER A 179 45.44 -18.36 4.83
C SER A 179 44.45 -18.40 6.00
N TYR A 180 43.62 -17.37 6.13
CA TYR A 180 42.46 -17.39 7.01
C TYR A 180 41.27 -18.00 6.26
N GLY A 181 41.17 -19.33 6.27
CA GLY A 181 40.06 -20.05 5.63
C GLY A 181 39.95 -19.84 4.11
N GLY A 182 41.08 -19.68 3.42
CA GLY A 182 41.12 -19.40 1.98
C GLY A 182 41.25 -17.92 1.61
N TYR A 183 41.29 -17.01 2.59
CA TYR A 183 41.47 -15.57 2.40
C TYR A 183 42.84 -15.10 2.92
N GLU A 184 43.40 -14.04 2.33
CA GLU A 184 44.70 -13.48 2.71
C GLU A 184 44.68 -12.84 4.11
N THR A 185 43.52 -12.31 4.53
CA THR A 185 43.32 -11.73 5.86
C THR A 185 41.90 -12.05 6.36
N PRO A 186 41.63 -11.97 7.68
CA PRO A 186 40.27 -12.07 8.20
C PRO A 186 39.32 -10.99 7.63
N TYR A 187 39.85 -9.83 7.23
CA TYR A 187 39.06 -8.79 6.56
C TYR A 187 38.61 -9.21 5.16
N GLY A 188 39.44 -9.97 4.42
CA GLY A 188 39.03 -10.56 3.15
C GLY A 188 37.86 -11.54 3.31
N ALA A 189 37.88 -12.36 4.37
CA ALA A 189 36.77 -13.25 4.70
C ALA A 189 35.49 -12.48 5.07
N GLN A 190 35.62 -11.40 5.87
CA GLN A 190 34.49 -10.54 6.27
C GLN A 190 33.89 -9.78 5.08
N ALA A 191 34.73 -9.29 4.15
CA ALA A 191 34.27 -8.66 2.91
C ALA A 191 33.46 -9.62 2.05
N ALA A 192 33.97 -10.84 1.86
CA ALA A 192 33.27 -11.87 1.09
C ALA A 192 31.96 -12.29 1.74
N ALA A 193 31.93 -12.45 3.07
CA ALA A 193 30.70 -12.77 3.80
C ALA A 193 29.64 -11.67 3.68
N ALA A 194 30.04 -10.39 3.82
CA ALA A 194 29.15 -9.25 3.63
C ALA A 194 28.64 -9.14 2.18
N GLY A 195 29.51 -9.36 1.20
CA GLY A 195 29.13 -9.39 -0.22
C GLY A 195 28.14 -10.51 -0.53
N ALA A 196 28.36 -11.72 -0.01
CA ALA A 196 27.45 -12.85 -0.18
C ALA A 196 26.08 -12.58 0.49
N ALA A 197 26.07 -11.97 1.67
CA ALA A 197 24.84 -11.53 2.33
C ALA A 197 24.07 -10.52 1.47
N GLY A 198 24.77 -9.56 0.85
CA GLY A 198 24.18 -8.61 -0.10
C GLY A 198 23.51 -9.30 -1.30
N VAL A 199 24.19 -10.25 -1.95
CA VAL A 199 23.63 -11.00 -3.08
C VAL A 199 22.37 -11.78 -2.68
N ASN A 200 22.36 -12.43 -1.52
CA ASN A 200 21.18 -13.16 -1.04
C ASN A 200 19.97 -12.24 -0.82
N LEU A 201 20.18 -11.07 -0.20
CA LEU A 201 19.13 -10.07 0.01
C LEU A 201 18.53 -9.56 -1.31
N LEU A 202 19.37 -9.39 -2.34
CA LEU A 202 18.92 -9.00 -3.67
C LEU A 202 18.02 -10.06 -4.33
N MET A 203 18.37 -11.35 -4.20
CA MET A 203 17.55 -12.44 -4.73
C MET A 203 16.18 -12.52 -4.03
N GLU A 204 16.14 -12.34 -2.71
CA GLU A 204 14.89 -12.27 -1.96
C GLU A 204 14.02 -11.09 -2.39
N GLN A 205 14.63 -9.92 -2.60
CA GLN A 205 13.94 -8.72 -3.07
C GLN A 205 13.30 -8.94 -4.46
N MET A 206 14.01 -9.60 -5.38
CA MET A 206 13.47 -9.94 -6.71
C MET A 206 12.24 -10.85 -6.61
N GLY A 207 12.30 -11.89 -5.78
CA GLY A 207 11.17 -12.81 -5.57
C GLY A 207 9.94 -12.10 -4.99
N ASP A 208 10.14 -11.17 -4.06
CA ASP A 208 9.03 -10.41 -3.49
C ASP A 208 8.44 -9.39 -4.46
N THR A 209 9.25 -8.79 -5.32
CA THR A 209 8.76 -7.90 -6.39
C THR A 209 7.80 -8.63 -7.34
N GLN A 210 8.13 -9.86 -7.72
CA GLN A 210 7.26 -10.68 -8.56
C GLN A 210 5.93 -11.03 -7.86
N LYS A 211 5.98 -11.36 -6.57
CA LYS A 211 4.76 -11.62 -5.77
C LYS A 211 3.88 -10.38 -5.66
N VAL A 212 4.47 -9.21 -5.43
CA VAL A 212 3.71 -7.93 -5.39
C VAL A 212 3.01 -7.71 -6.73
N ALA A 213 3.71 -7.85 -7.85
CA ALA A 213 3.11 -7.66 -9.17
C ALA A 213 1.92 -8.60 -9.43
N MET A 214 2.03 -9.87 -9.02
CA MET A 214 0.93 -10.85 -9.13
C MET A 214 -0.28 -10.44 -8.28
N LEU A 215 -0.06 -10.03 -7.04
CA LEU A 215 -1.13 -9.62 -6.12
C LEU A 215 -1.80 -8.31 -6.57
N GLU A 216 -1.02 -7.36 -7.11
CA GLU A 216 -1.55 -6.12 -7.71
C GLU A 216 -2.40 -6.40 -8.95
N ALA A 217 -1.96 -7.33 -9.81
CA ALA A 217 -2.75 -7.74 -10.97
C ALA A 217 -4.10 -8.32 -10.55
N ARG A 218 -4.10 -9.19 -9.54
CA ARG A 218 -5.34 -9.78 -8.98
C ARG A 218 -6.25 -8.72 -8.36
N TRP A 219 -5.70 -7.74 -7.67
CA TRP A 219 -6.47 -6.61 -7.13
C TRP A 219 -7.11 -5.76 -8.24
N LYS A 220 -6.38 -5.55 -9.34
CA LYS A 220 -6.84 -4.78 -10.51
C LYS A 220 -7.99 -5.47 -11.27
N GLU A 221 -8.21 -6.77 -11.10
CA GLU A 221 -9.35 -7.45 -11.72
C GLU A 221 -10.71 -7.01 -11.13
N VAL A 222 -10.71 -6.54 -9.88
CA VAL A 222 -11.92 -6.11 -9.16
C VAL A 222 -12.04 -4.59 -9.00
N GLU A 223 -11.11 -3.83 -9.55
CA GLU A 223 -11.05 -2.36 -9.55
C GLU A 223 -11.01 -1.82 -10.99
#